data_AF-A0A086J614-F1
#
_entry.id   AF-A0A086J614-F1
#
_cell.length_a   1.000
_cell.length_b   1.000
_cell.length_c   1.000
_cell.angle_alpha   90.00
_cell.angle_beta   90.00
_cell.angle_gamma   90.00
#
_symmetry.space_group_name_H-M   'P 1'
#
loop_
_entity.id
_entity.type
_entity.pdbx_description
1 polymer ?
#
loop_
_entity_poly.entity_id
_entity_poly.type
_entity_poly.pdbx_seq_one_letter_code
_entity_poly.pdbx_strand_id
1 'polypeptide(L)'
;AYEYFISCYGARKGILDTSLKTANAGYLTRRLVESIQEIVIKEYNCGTNNFFTFKWNLSYKGFLDLPFYLILYGKTIQENIKNISTGKQLFLQGFFLNYNLINKLKLLLINNKNLTLSLNSIKLCLSGRTVCSKCFGFTFFQKTFLSQSMGVLIGESIGEPVTQM
;
A
#
# COMPACT_ATOMS: atom_id res chain seq x y z
N ALA A 1 8.78 -12.23 -49.29
CA ALA A 1 10.10 -11.61 -49.02
C ALA A 1 9.97 -10.22 -48.41
N TYR A 2 9.27 -9.27 -49.04
CA TYR A 2 9.12 -7.89 -48.54
C TYR A 2 8.43 -7.78 -47.16
N GLU A 3 7.35 -8.53 -46.92
CA GLU A 3 6.66 -8.54 -45.62
C GLU A 3 7.55 -9.04 -44.47
N TYR A 4 8.44 -9.99 -44.75
CA TYR A 4 9.43 -10.48 -43.78
C TYR A 4 10.45 -9.40 -43.43
N PHE A 5 10.91 -8.61 -44.40
CA PHE A 5 11.80 -7.49 -44.12
C PHE A 5 11.13 -6.40 -43.28
N ILE A 6 9.85 -6.10 -43.53
CA ILE A 6 9.08 -5.14 -42.73
C ILE A 6 8.92 -5.66 -41.29
N SER A 7 8.61 -6.94 -41.09
CA SER A 7 8.45 -7.52 -39.76
C SER A 7 9.77 -7.55 -38.97
N CYS A 8 10.93 -7.72 -39.63
CA CYS A 8 12.24 -7.65 -38.99
C CYS A 8 12.52 -6.29 -38.31
N TYR A 9 12.06 -5.16 -38.87
CA TYR A 9 12.25 -3.85 -38.24
C TYR A 9 11.48 -3.75 -36.91
N GLY A 10 10.24 -4.24 -36.87
CA GLY A 10 9.44 -4.29 -35.66
C GLY A 10 10.04 -5.21 -34.60
N ALA A 11 10.49 -6.40 -34.99
CA ALA A 11 11.15 -7.35 -34.10
C ALA A 11 12.45 -6.79 -33.51
N ARG A 12 13.30 -6.17 -34.34
CA ARG A 12 14.57 -5.57 -33.89
C ARG A 12 14.34 -4.42 -32.92
N LYS A 13 13.36 -3.55 -33.20
CA LYS A 13 12.99 -2.47 -32.28
C LYS A 13 12.47 -3.04 -30.96
N GLY A 14 11.62 -4.06 -30.99
CA GLY A 14 11.12 -4.72 -29.79
C GLY A 14 12.24 -5.26 -28.89
N ILE A 15 13.24 -5.94 -29.47
CA ILE A 15 14.40 -6.47 -28.72
C ILE A 15 15.24 -5.34 -28.10
N LEU A 16 15.43 -4.23 -28.83
CA LEU A 16 16.18 -3.08 -28.32
C LEU A 16 15.41 -2.38 -27.20
N ASP A 17 14.11 -2.15 -27.37
CA ASP A 17 13.26 -1.51 -26.37
C ASP A 17 13.17 -2.35 -25.10
N THR A 18 13.05 -3.68 -25.21
CA THR A 18 13.07 -4.56 -24.03
C THR A 18 14.42 -4.49 -23.31
N SER A 19 15.53 -4.58 -24.04
CA SER A 19 16.88 -4.49 -23.46
C SER A 19 17.12 -3.18 -22.71
N LEU A 20 16.71 -2.05 -23.30
CA LEU A 20 16.80 -0.72 -22.66
C LEU A 20 15.90 -0.61 -21.43
N LYS A 21 14.66 -1.12 -21.50
CA LYS A 21 13.74 -1.15 -20.36
C LYS A 21 14.28 -2.00 -19.21
N THR A 22 14.87 -3.16 -19.48
CA THR A 22 15.48 -4.01 -18.45
C THR A 22 16.62 -3.29 -17.73
N ALA A 23 17.48 -2.58 -18.47
CA ALA A 23 18.56 -1.78 -17.87
C ALA A 23 18.02 -0.64 -16.99
N ASN A 24 17.01 0.08 -17.47
CA ASN A 24 16.38 1.18 -16.73
C ASN A 24 15.66 0.69 -15.46
N ALA A 25 14.96 -0.45 -15.54
CA ALA A 25 14.31 -1.06 -14.39
C ALA A 25 15.32 -1.43 -13.31
N GLY A 26 16.44 -2.09 -13.68
CA GLY A 26 17.51 -2.43 -12.74
C GLY A 26 18.20 -1.20 -12.12
N TYR A 27 18.38 -0.12 -12.89
CA TYR A 27 18.89 1.13 -12.34
C TYR A 27 17.91 1.77 -11.34
N LEU A 28 16.61 1.76 -11.66
CA LEU A 28 15.57 2.27 -10.78
C LEU A 28 15.46 1.47 -9.49
N THR A 29 15.46 0.13 -9.56
CA THR A 29 15.40 -0.74 -8.37
C THR A 29 16.55 -0.44 -7.42
N ARG A 30 17.77 -0.34 -7.96
CA ARG A 30 18.96 -0.01 -7.17
C ARG A 30 18.84 1.35 -6.49
N ARG A 31 18.43 2.39 -7.21
CA ARG A 31 18.27 3.73 -6.63
C ARG A 31 17.18 3.79 -5.56
N LEU A 32 16.07 3.08 -5.77
CA LEU A 32 15.00 2.97 -4.79
C LEU A 32 15.51 2.30 -3.51
N VAL A 33 16.18 1.16 -3.62
CA VAL A 33 16.73 0.44 -2.46
C VAL A 33 17.75 1.29 -1.71
N GLU A 34 18.69 1.93 -2.42
CA GLU A 34 19.69 2.82 -1.81
C GLU A 34 19.03 4.00 -1.06
N SER A 35 17.92 4.55 -1.58
CA SER A 35 17.22 5.67 -0.93
C SER A 35 16.37 5.29 0.30
N ILE A 36 15.94 4.03 0.39
CA ILE A 36 14.96 3.56 1.41
C ILE A 36 15.62 2.58 2.40
N GLN A 37 16.91 2.25 2.24
CA GLN A 37 17.63 1.26 3.05
C GLN A 37 17.55 1.52 4.57
N GLU A 38 17.44 2.77 4.99
CA GLU A 38 17.33 3.15 6.41
C GLU A 38 15.96 2.81 7.04
N ILE A 39 14.94 2.48 6.23
CA ILE A 39 13.59 2.14 6.71
C ILE A 39 13.60 0.72 7.30
N VAL A 40 13.76 0.68 8.62
CA VAL A 40 13.71 -0.52 9.45
C VAL A 40 12.62 -0.36 10.52
N ILE A 41 11.94 -1.46 10.87
CA ILE A 41 10.98 -1.45 11.97
C ILE A 41 11.73 -1.65 13.29
N LYS A 42 11.86 -0.59 14.09
CA LYS A 42 12.60 -0.65 15.38
C LYS A 42 11.71 -0.71 16.61
N GLU A 43 10.47 -0.28 16.51
CA GLU A 43 9.56 -0.21 17.65
C GLU A 43 8.13 -0.62 17.28
N TYR A 44 7.36 -1.05 18.27
CA TYR A 44 5.96 -1.45 18.05
C TYR A 44 5.02 -0.24 17.88
N ASN A 45 5.22 0.82 18.65
CA ASN A 45 4.34 1.99 18.67
C ASN A 45 5.14 3.25 18.97
N CYS A 46 5.08 4.23 18.07
CA CYS A 46 5.71 5.54 18.26
C CYS A 46 4.86 6.53 19.08
N GLY A 47 3.63 6.16 19.44
CA GLY A 47 2.75 7.01 20.26
C GLY A 47 2.14 8.21 19.53
N THR A 48 2.16 8.23 18.20
CA THR A 48 1.55 9.30 17.40
C THR A 48 0.04 9.39 17.62
N ASN A 49 -0.44 10.61 17.86
CA ASN A 49 -1.86 10.94 17.81
C ASN A 49 -2.30 11.44 16.42
N ASN A 50 -1.35 11.63 15.50
CA ASN A 50 -1.63 12.09 14.14
C ASN A 50 -2.12 10.92 13.28
N PHE A 51 -3.21 11.14 12.55
CA PHE A 51 -3.81 10.14 11.67
C PHE A 51 -4.13 10.74 10.29
N PHE A 52 -4.21 9.85 9.31
CA PHE A 52 -4.69 10.16 7.97
C PHE A 52 -6.19 9.90 7.89
N THR A 53 -6.96 10.91 7.48
CA THR A 53 -8.40 10.78 7.28
C THR A 53 -8.70 10.27 5.88
N PHE A 54 -9.21 9.05 5.78
CA PHE A 54 -9.68 8.45 4.53
C PHE A 54 -11.20 8.62 4.41
N LYS A 55 -11.64 9.23 3.29
CA LYS A 55 -13.04 9.34 2.90
C LYS A 55 -13.29 8.46 1.70
N TRP A 56 -14.24 7.55 1.83
CA TRP A 56 -14.66 6.73 0.69
C TRP A 56 -15.69 7.49 -0.15
N ASN A 57 -15.31 7.88 -1.37
CA ASN A 57 -16.24 8.53 -2.28
C ASN A 57 -16.86 7.48 -3.23
N LEU A 58 -18.12 7.12 -2.97
CA LEU A 58 -18.90 6.18 -3.79
C LEU A 58 -19.31 6.72 -5.17
N SER A 59 -18.87 7.93 -5.55
CA SER A 59 -19.36 8.63 -6.75
C SER A 59 -18.95 8.00 -8.09
N TYR A 60 -18.01 7.05 -8.11
CA TYR A 60 -17.61 6.39 -9.35
C TYR A 60 -18.36 5.06 -9.52
N LYS A 61 -19.35 5.07 -10.43
CA LYS A 61 -20.11 3.88 -10.83
C LYS A 61 -19.20 2.95 -11.65
N GLY A 62 -18.81 1.83 -11.06
CA GLY A 62 -18.18 0.69 -11.75
C GLY A 62 -16.78 0.37 -11.25
N PHE A 63 -16.62 -0.76 -10.55
CA PHE A 63 -15.33 -1.39 -10.20
C PHE A 63 -14.42 -0.70 -9.15
N LEU A 64 -14.95 -0.11 -8.07
CA LEU A 64 -14.12 0.44 -6.97
C LEU A 64 -13.92 -0.45 -5.74
N ASP A 65 -14.34 -1.71 -5.77
CA ASP A 65 -14.15 -2.57 -4.59
C ASP A 65 -12.69 -2.98 -4.37
N LEU A 66 -11.94 -3.19 -5.46
CA LEU A 66 -10.50 -3.51 -5.42
C LEU A 66 -9.63 -2.39 -4.82
N PRO A 67 -9.74 -1.11 -5.23
CA PRO A 67 -8.92 -0.05 -4.65
C PRO A 67 -9.23 0.17 -3.16
N PHE A 68 -10.49 0.01 -2.72
CA PHE A 68 -10.82 0.12 -1.30
C PHE A 68 -10.06 -0.90 -0.44
N TYR A 69 -10.10 -2.15 -0.88
CA TYR A 69 -9.48 -3.26 -0.17
C TYR A 69 -7.96 -3.11 -0.12
N LEU A 70 -7.33 -2.81 -1.26
CA LEU A 70 -5.88 -2.65 -1.38
C LEU A 70 -5.35 -1.52 -0.48
N ILE A 71 -6.10 -0.43 -0.33
CA ILE A 71 -5.67 0.72 0.49
C ILE A 71 -5.80 0.45 1.98
N LEU A 72 -6.89 -0.20 2.39
CA LEU A 72 -7.20 -0.41 3.81
C LEU A 72 -6.54 -1.64 4.41
N TYR A 73 -6.24 -2.66 3.60
CA TYR A 73 -5.70 -3.91 4.09
C TYR A 73 -4.43 -3.68 4.90
N GLY A 74 -4.42 -4.24 6.12
CA GLY A 74 -3.29 -4.18 7.03
C GLY A 74 -3.05 -2.81 7.69
N LYS A 75 -3.83 -1.77 7.39
CA LYS A 75 -3.75 -0.52 8.14
C LYS A 75 -4.30 -0.68 9.55
N THR A 76 -3.78 0.13 10.48
CA THR A 76 -4.29 0.21 11.85
C THR A 76 -5.21 1.41 11.99
N ILE A 77 -6.34 1.20 12.65
CA ILE A 77 -7.31 2.27 12.95
C ILE A 77 -6.85 3.03 14.20
N GLN A 78 -6.89 4.36 14.14
CA GLN A 78 -6.49 5.21 15.26
C GLN A 78 -7.65 5.56 16.20
N GLU A 79 -8.89 5.67 15.70
CA GLU A 79 -10.05 6.01 16.52
C GLU A 79 -11.12 4.91 16.52
N ASN A 80 -11.87 4.85 17.61
CA ASN A 80 -12.96 3.89 17.73
C ASN A 80 -14.08 4.23 16.74
N ILE A 81 -14.37 3.30 15.82
CA ILE A 81 -15.49 3.44 14.89
C ILE A 81 -16.75 2.96 15.58
N LYS A 82 -17.70 3.86 15.78
CA LYS A 82 -19.02 3.59 16.36
C LYS A 82 -20.09 3.64 15.27
N ASN A 83 -21.09 2.77 15.37
CA ASN A 83 -22.26 2.87 14.49
C ASN A 83 -23.15 4.01 14.97
N ILE A 84 -23.47 4.97 14.09
CA ILE A 84 -24.33 6.11 14.42
C ILE A 84 -25.73 5.64 14.82
N SER A 85 -26.26 4.58 14.18
CA SER A 85 -27.64 4.14 14.41
C SER A 85 -27.84 3.27 15.66
N THR A 86 -26.81 2.53 16.08
CA THR A 86 -26.94 1.58 17.20
C THR A 86 -26.11 1.94 18.42
N GLY A 87 -25.24 2.96 18.33
CA GLY A 87 -24.31 3.35 19.39
C GLY A 87 -23.25 2.29 19.74
N LYS A 88 -23.32 1.09 19.14
CA LYS A 88 -22.40 -0.02 19.38
C LYS A 88 -21.05 0.30 18.76
N GLN A 89 -20.00 0.13 19.56
CA GLN A 89 -18.63 0.21 19.11
C GLN A 89 -18.33 -1.00 18.23
N LEU A 90 -17.98 -0.75 16.97
CA LEU A 90 -17.76 -1.79 15.97
C LEU A 90 -16.29 -2.22 15.93
N PHE A 91 -15.38 -1.27 16.15
CA PHE A 91 -13.95 -1.48 16.11
C PHE A 91 -13.28 -0.72 17.26
N LEU A 92 -12.28 -1.35 17.86
CA LEU A 92 -11.41 -0.70 18.84
C LEU A 92 -10.18 -0.12 18.13
N GLN A 93 -9.63 0.93 18.72
CA GLN A 93 -8.36 1.54 18.35
C GLN A 93 -7.24 0.49 18.35
N GLY A 94 -6.33 0.60 17.38
CA GLY A 94 -5.11 -0.21 17.30
C GLY A 94 -5.29 -1.59 16.68
N PHE A 95 -6.50 -1.95 16.22
CA PHE A 95 -6.72 -3.18 15.48
C PHE A 95 -6.28 -3.06 14.02
N PHE A 96 -5.71 -4.14 13.50
CA PHE A 96 -5.37 -4.29 12.08
C PHE A 96 -6.62 -4.62 11.26
N LEU A 97 -6.72 -4.03 10.07
CA LEU A 97 -7.80 -4.30 9.13
C LEU A 97 -7.57 -5.60 8.35
N ASN A 98 -8.28 -6.65 8.77
CA ASN A 98 -8.37 -7.93 8.05
C ASN A 98 -9.50 -7.92 7.03
N TYR A 99 -9.50 -8.89 6.11
CA TYR A 99 -10.53 -9.08 5.08
C TYR A 99 -11.96 -9.02 5.63
N ASN A 100 -12.22 -9.77 6.71
CA ASN A 100 -13.54 -9.81 7.35
C ASN A 100 -13.96 -8.45 7.93
N LEU A 101 -13.00 -7.68 8.45
CA LEU A 101 -13.26 -6.36 9.03
C LEU A 101 -13.52 -5.32 7.93
N ILE A 102 -12.79 -5.39 6.82
CA ILE A 102 -12.97 -4.49 5.67
C ILE A 102 -14.35 -4.71 5.02
N ASN A 103 -14.80 -5.95 4.88
CA ASN A 103 -16.14 -6.23 4.35
C ASN A 103 -17.25 -5.66 5.25
N LYS A 104 -17.09 -5.77 6.57
CA LYS A 104 -18.01 -5.14 7.54
C LYS A 104 -18.00 -3.61 7.42
N LEU A 105 -16.80 -3.00 7.31
CA LEU A 105 -16.66 -1.56 7.12
C LEU A 105 -17.30 -1.09 5.82
N LYS A 106 -17.17 -1.85 4.74
CA LYS A 106 -17.77 -1.53 3.44
C LYS A 106 -19.29 -1.44 3.53
N LEU A 107 -19.94 -2.43 4.15
CA LEU A 107 -21.39 -2.43 4.36
C LEU A 107 -21.84 -1.20 5.17
N LEU A 108 -21.04 -0.80 6.17
CA LEU A 108 -21.32 0.37 6.99
C LEU A 108 -21.13 1.69 6.25
N LEU A 109 -20.09 1.80 5.41
CA LEU A 109 -19.82 2.98 4.58
C LEU A 109 -20.90 3.19 3.50
N ILE A 110 -21.44 2.10 2.95
CA ILE A 110 -22.57 2.16 2.01
C ILE A 110 -23.80 2.78 2.71
N ASN A 111 -24.07 2.38 3.95
CA ASN A 111 -25.19 2.89 4.73
C ASN A 111 -24.95 4.33 5.24
N ASN A 112 -23.70 4.65 5.60
CA ASN A 112 -23.30 5.93 6.17
C ASN A 112 -22.28 6.65 5.27
N LYS A 113 -22.78 7.41 4.29
CA LYS A 113 -21.96 8.12 3.28
C LYS A 113 -20.96 9.13 3.85
N ASN A 114 -21.13 9.58 5.10
CA ASN A 114 -20.26 10.58 5.74
C ASN A 114 -19.18 9.99 6.66
N LEU A 115 -19.04 8.66 6.72
CA LEU A 115 -18.12 8.03 7.66
C LEU A 115 -16.66 8.21 7.19
N THR A 116 -15.87 8.87 8.03
CA THR A 116 -14.43 9.08 7.83
C THR A 116 -13.65 8.04 8.63
N LEU A 117 -12.60 7.48 8.02
CA LEU A 117 -11.72 6.52 8.69
C LEU A 117 -10.42 7.24 9.07
N SER A 118 -10.07 7.22 10.35
CA SER A 118 -8.76 7.67 10.85
C SER A 118 -7.78 6.50 10.87
N LEU A 119 -6.79 6.57 9.99
CA LEU A 119 -5.81 5.50 9.76
C LEU A 119 -4.41 5.97 10.13
N ASN A 120 -3.58 5.06 10.63
CA ASN A 120 -2.17 5.35 10.80
C ASN A 120 -1.44 5.33 9.46
N SER A 121 -0.47 6.24 9.34
CA SER A 121 0.34 6.41 8.13
C SER A 121 1.81 6.54 8.48
N ILE A 122 2.66 5.97 7.62
CA ILE A 122 4.12 6.05 7.72
C ILE A 122 4.59 7.51 7.70
N LYS A 123 3.92 8.38 6.93
CA LYS A 123 4.24 9.82 6.83
C LYS A 123 4.11 10.56 8.17
N LEU A 124 3.23 10.08 9.05
CA LEU A 124 2.91 10.73 10.32
C LEU A 124 3.64 10.07 11.50
N CYS A 125 4.56 9.14 11.23
CA CYS A 125 5.29 8.39 12.24
C CYS A 125 6.33 9.27 12.95
N LEU A 126 6.45 9.13 14.28
CA LEU A 126 7.42 9.88 15.10
C LEU A 126 8.78 9.17 15.25
N SER A 127 8.95 7.97 14.68
CA SER A 127 10.15 7.13 14.84
C SER A 127 11.42 7.64 14.10
N GLY A 128 11.46 8.91 13.68
CA GLY A 128 12.59 9.55 13.02
C GLY A 128 12.93 8.93 11.65
N ARG A 129 14.12 8.35 11.52
CA ARG A 129 14.58 7.63 10.31
C ARG A 129 14.05 6.20 10.18
N THR A 130 13.40 5.70 11.24
CA THR A 130 12.82 4.36 11.28
C THR A 130 11.31 4.42 11.33
N VAL A 131 10.62 3.27 11.31
CA VAL A 131 9.16 3.23 11.29
C VAL A 131 8.62 2.31 12.39
N CYS A 132 7.50 2.71 12.98
CA CYS A 132 6.79 1.91 13.98
C CYS A 132 5.93 0.81 13.32
N SER A 133 5.84 -0.38 13.93
CA SER A 133 5.05 -1.50 13.41
C SER A 133 3.57 -1.13 13.20
N LYS A 134 2.95 -0.37 14.13
CA LYS A 134 1.56 0.10 13.99
C LYS A 134 1.36 1.05 12.80
N CYS A 135 2.32 1.92 12.55
CA CYS A 135 2.29 2.96 11.53
C CYS A 135 2.45 2.36 10.14
N PHE A 136 3.30 1.34 10.06
CA PHE A 136 3.52 0.55 8.87
C PHE A 136 2.29 -0.32 8.55
N GLY A 137 1.80 -1.04 9.55
CA GLY A 137 0.69 -1.96 9.43
C GLY A 137 1.12 -3.41 9.23
N PHE A 138 0.20 -4.19 8.67
CA PHE A 138 0.34 -5.60 8.35
C PHE A 138 0.59 -5.77 6.85
N THR A 139 1.53 -6.63 6.46
CA THR A 139 1.78 -6.93 5.03
C THR A 139 1.00 -8.16 4.59
N PHE A 140 0.77 -8.31 3.29
CA PHE A 140 0.07 -9.48 2.73
C PHE A 140 0.70 -10.83 3.10
N PHE A 141 2.02 -10.86 3.34
CA PHE A 141 2.76 -12.11 3.55
C PHE A 141 2.92 -12.48 5.03
N GLN A 142 3.09 -11.51 5.94
CA GLN A 142 3.37 -11.78 7.36
C GLN A 142 3.13 -10.56 8.27
N LYS A 143 3.00 -10.83 9.59
CA LYS A 143 3.16 -9.78 10.63
C LYS A 143 4.55 -9.20 10.50
N THR A 144 4.65 -7.87 10.54
CA THR A 144 5.95 -7.21 10.58
C THR A 144 6.67 -7.54 11.87
N PHE A 145 7.89 -8.07 11.76
CA PHE A 145 8.74 -8.35 12.91
C PHE A 145 9.59 -7.13 13.24
N LEU A 146 9.96 -7.01 14.53
CA LEU A 146 10.98 -6.06 14.93
C LEU A 146 12.30 -6.39 14.23
N SER A 147 13.06 -5.35 13.87
CA SER A 147 14.33 -5.42 13.16
C SER A 147 14.26 -5.91 11.71
N GLN A 148 13.06 -5.96 11.11
CA GLN A 148 12.90 -6.28 9.69
C GLN A 148 13.22 -5.05 8.81
N SER A 149 14.07 -5.25 7.80
CA SER A 149 14.44 -4.24 6.80
C SER A 149 13.35 -4.10 5.74
N MET A 150 12.30 -3.33 6.05
CA MET A 150 11.19 -3.12 5.12
C MET A 150 11.59 -2.27 3.91
N GLY A 151 12.60 -1.40 4.03
CA GLY A 151 13.02 -0.54 2.92
C GLY A 151 13.49 -1.30 1.68
N VAL A 152 14.28 -2.36 1.88
CA VAL A 152 14.78 -3.23 0.80
C VAL A 152 13.60 -3.95 0.13
N LEU A 153 12.74 -4.57 0.94
CA LEU A 153 11.53 -5.27 0.47
C LEU A 153 10.61 -4.35 -0.35
N ILE A 154 10.43 -3.09 0.07
CA ILE A 154 9.62 -2.11 -0.65
C ILE A 154 10.28 -1.76 -1.99
N GLY A 155 11.59 -1.48 -1.99
CA GLY A 155 12.33 -1.16 -3.21
C GLY A 155 12.25 -2.26 -4.26
N GLU A 156 12.40 -3.52 -3.85
CA GLU A 156 12.25 -4.69 -4.72
C GLU A 156 10.81 -4.85 -5.23
N SER A 157 9.83 -4.73 -4.34
CA SER A 157 8.41 -4.89 -4.70
C SER A 157 7.91 -3.87 -5.72
N ILE A 158 8.49 -2.66 -5.74
CA ILE A 158 8.20 -1.64 -6.75
C ILE A 158 9.01 -1.91 -8.01
N GLY A 159 10.25 -2.37 -7.86
CA GLY A 159 11.21 -2.50 -8.94
C GLY A 159 10.99 -3.70 -9.87
N GLU A 160 10.68 -4.88 -9.32
CA GLU A 160 10.42 -6.09 -10.11
C GLU A 160 9.31 -5.92 -11.16
N PRO A 161 8.10 -5.41 -10.84
CA PRO A 161 7.03 -5.29 -11.83
C PRO A 161 7.33 -4.24 -12.91
N VAL A 162 8.22 -3.28 -12.66
CA VAL A 162 8.61 -2.27 -13.67
C VAL A 162 9.31 -2.94 -14.87
N THR A 163 9.93 -4.11 -14.67
CA THR A 163 10.50 -4.88 -15.79
C THR A 163 9.43 -5.40 -16.76
N GLN A 164 8.18 -5.50 -16.32
CA GLN A 164 7.04 -6.02 -17.09
C GLN A 164 6.21 -4.91 -17.76
N MET A 165 6.50 -3.63 -17.47
CA MET A 165 5.79 -2.47 -18.02
C MET A 165 6.37 -1.93 -19.34
#